data_AF-A0A0C2V5T1-F1
#
_entry.id   AF-A0A0C2V5T1-F1
#
_cell.length_a   1.000
_cell.length_b   1.000
_cell.length_c   1.000
_cell.angle_alpha   90.00
_cell.angle_beta   90.00
_cell.angle_gamma   90.00
#
_symmetry.space_group_name_H-M   'P 1'
#
loop_
_entity.id
_entity.type
_entity.pdbx_description
1 polymer ?
#
loop_
_entity_poly.entity_id
_entity_poly.type
_entity_poly.pdbx_seq_one_letter_code
_entity_poly.pdbx_strand_id
1 'polypeptide(L)'
;MKHFLRFMASFFLATLSYADIHHEINNAHLLLYQGQYAQAEEAYTNLFTPAQNEFIVGSVLVDTLHINRAIARLLQHKIGAAKEDIEAAFHPQSSLMYDDSGYMLRALLRLMQKETQGALEDYAQLIKNSEKGMANGYRFASAKAQRGWAHLVLGDASASREDFLSAIATDTTMLGMDMNPLQKPFWQAIVAEVIPLVESKNTVAIQHAIDTILEKQRIKEYPFSPAVDINQKNFANTILLYEIYDVIKKTGC
;
A
#
# COMPACT_ATOMS: atom_id res chain seq x y z
N MET A 1 -34.12 -31.00 3.39
CA MET A 1 -32.87 -31.68 2.95
C MET A 1 -32.38 -31.22 1.57
N LYS A 2 -33.17 -31.23 0.48
CA LYS A 2 -32.74 -30.70 -0.84
C LYS A 2 -32.38 -29.21 -0.86
N HIS A 3 -33.11 -28.37 -0.12
CA HIS A 3 -32.79 -26.94 0.00
C HIS A 3 -31.53 -26.68 0.85
N PHE A 4 -31.30 -27.51 1.87
CA PHE A 4 -30.08 -27.44 2.69
C PHE A 4 -28.83 -27.88 1.91
N LEU A 5 -28.94 -28.94 1.09
CA LEU A 5 -27.84 -29.36 0.22
C LEU A 5 -27.52 -28.32 -0.87
N ARG A 6 -28.53 -27.67 -1.46
CA ARG A 6 -28.32 -26.58 -2.43
C ARG A 6 -27.65 -25.38 -1.78
N PHE A 7 -28.08 -24.98 -0.58
CA PHE A 7 -27.47 -23.90 0.18
C PHE A 7 -26.01 -24.20 0.54
N MET A 8 -25.72 -25.43 1.00
CA MET A 8 -24.35 -25.87 1.30
C MET A 8 -23.47 -25.90 0.04
N ALA A 9 -23.98 -26.39 -1.10
CA ALA A 9 -23.25 -26.39 -2.36
C ALA A 9 -22.92 -24.98 -2.87
N SER A 10 -23.85 -24.02 -2.71
CA SER A 10 -23.61 -22.60 -3.02
C SER A 10 -22.52 -21.99 -2.13
N PHE A 11 -22.49 -22.35 -0.85
CA PHE A 11 -21.46 -21.89 0.09
C PHE A 11 -20.08 -22.45 -0.26
N PHE A 12 -19.98 -23.75 -0.59
CA PHE A 12 -18.72 -24.37 -0.99
C PHE A 12 -18.17 -23.83 -2.31
N LEU A 13 -19.02 -23.56 -3.30
CA LEU A 13 -18.60 -22.95 -4.57
C LEU A 13 -18.12 -21.50 -4.38
N ALA A 14 -18.77 -20.74 -3.50
CA ALA A 14 -18.33 -19.39 -3.15
C ALA A 14 -16.95 -19.38 -2.48
N THR A 15 -16.65 -20.36 -1.61
CA THR A 15 -15.33 -20.45 -0.95
C THR A 15 -14.19 -20.82 -1.90
N LEU A 16 -14.46 -21.58 -2.97
CA LEU A 16 -13.46 -21.95 -3.97
C LEU A 16 -13.15 -20.77 -4.89
N SER A 17 -14.18 -20.10 -5.42
CA SER A 17 -14.04 -18.88 -6.24
C SER A 17 -13.25 -17.78 -5.51
N TYR A 18 -13.54 -17.60 -4.23
CA TYR A 18 -12.83 -16.65 -3.37
C TYR A 18 -11.33 -16.98 -3.21
N ALA A 19 -10.99 -18.26 -3.01
CA ALA A 19 -9.58 -18.67 -2.89
C ALA A 19 -8.80 -18.41 -4.19
N ASP A 20 -9.42 -18.64 -5.34
CA ASP A 20 -8.82 -18.45 -6.66
C ASP A 20 -8.53 -16.97 -6.93
N ILE A 21 -9.48 -16.07 -6.69
CA ILE A 21 -9.25 -14.63 -6.93
C ILE A 21 -8.17 -14.05 -6.01
N HIS A 22 -8.08 -14.52 -4.76
CA HIS A 22 -7.01 -14.11 -3.85
C HIS A 22 -5.64 -14.56 -4.33
N HIS A 23 -5.54 -15.76 -4.91
CA HIS A 23 -4.31 -16.22 -5.53
C HIS A 23 -3.91 -15.33 -6.72
N GLU A 24 -4.86 -14.97 -7.57
CA GLU A 24 -4.60 -14.11 -8.74
C GLU A 24 -4.21 -12.67 -8.35
N ILE A 25 -4.85 -12.09 -7.33
CA ILE A 25 -4.47 -10.79 -6.76
C ILE A 25 -3.03 -10.83 -6.24
N ASN A 26 -2.67 -11.87 -5.50
CA ASN A 26 -1.32 -12.07 -4.98
C ASN A 26 -0.28 -12.17 -6.12
N ASN A 27 -0.62 -12.84 -7.22
CA ASN A 27 0.24 -12.89 -8.41
C ASN A 27 0.40 -11.49 -9.05
N ALA A 28 -0.67 -10.70 -9.11
CA ALA A 28 -0.59 -9.32 -9.60
C ALA A 28 0.27 -8.42 -8.67
N HIS A 29 0.20 -8.62 -7.35
CA HIS A 29 1.11 -7.95 -6.40
C HIS A 29 2.56 -8.33 -6.64
N LEU A 30 2.84 -9.61 -6.94
CA LEU A 30 4.19 -10.07 -7.26
C LEU A 30 4.75 -9.39 -8.52
N LEU A 31 3.94 -9.27 -9.58
CA LEU A 31 4.32 -8.54 -10.79
C LEU A 31 4.68 -7.08 -10.47
N LEU A 32 3.87 -6.43 -9.62
CA LEU A 32 4.12 -5.06 -9.17
C LEU A 32 5.46 -4.96 -8.43
N TYR A 33 5.73 -5.91 -7.53
CA TYR A 33 6.96 -5.97 -6.75
C TYR A 33 8.20 -6.22 -7.62
N GLN A 34 8.08 -7.02 -8.67
CA GLN A 34 9.17 -7.31 -9.60
C GLN A 34 9.43 -6.18 -10.61
N GLY A 35 8.75 -5.04 -10.49
CA GLY A 35 8.87 -3.93 -11.44
C GLY A 35 8.11 -4.15 -12.74
N GLN A 36 7.34 -5.23 -12.87
CA GLN A 36 6.58 -5.59 -14.07
C GLN A 36 5.24 -4.85 -14.11
N TYR A 37 5.29 -3.53 -14.03
CA TYR A 37 4.11 -2.67 -13.78
C TYR A 37 3.02 -2.80 -14.84
N ALA A 38 3.39 -2.95 -16.12
CA ALA A 38 2.42 -3.13 -17.20
C ALA A 38 1.65 -4.46 -17.07
N GLN A 39 2.35 -5.54 -16.69
CA GLN A 39 1.73 -6.85 -16.47
C GLN A 39 0.86 -6.82 -15.21
N ALA A 40 1.31 -6.14 -14.15
CA ALA A 40 0.50 -5.93 -12.95
C ALA A 40 -0.80 -5.17 -13.25
N GLU A 41 -0.73 -4.08 -14.03
CA GLU A 41 -1.90 -3.31 -14.45
C GLU A 41 -2.91 -4.17 -15.25
N GLU A 42 -2.41 -4.96 -16.20
CA GLU A 42 -3.23 -5.89 -16.98
C GLU A 42 -3.88 -6.95 -16.08
N ALA A 43 -3.12 -7.55 -15.18
CA ALA A 43 -3.62 -8.52 -14.22
C ALA A 43 -4.74 -7.93 -13.34
N TYR A 44 -4.55 -6.75 -12.74
CA TYR A 44 -5.62 -6.10 -11.97
C TYR A 44 -6.85 -5.78 -12.82
N THR A 45 -6.66 -5.40 -14.08
CA THR A 45 -7.77 -5.10 -14.99
C THR A 45 -8.62 -6.35 -15.25
N ASN A 46 -7.99 -7.49 -15.47
CA ASN A 46 -8.68 -8.76 -15.71
C ASN A 46 -9.44 -9.27 -14.47
N LEU A 47 -9.08 -8.80 -13.27
CA LEU A 47 -9.69 -9.21 -12.00
C LEU A 47 -10.97 -8.46 -11.63
N PHE A 48 -11.34 -7.37 -12.34
CA PHE A 48 -12.55 -6.62 -12.00
C PHE A 48 -13.83 -7.43 -12.14
N THR A 49 -14.00 -8.14 -13.26
CA THR A 49 -15.18 -8.98 -13.50
C THR A 49 -15.34 -10.10 -12.47
N PRO A 50 -14.31 -10.94 -12.19
CA PRO A 50 -14.44 -11.95 -11.14
C PRO A 50 -14.66 -11.31 -9.76
N ALA A 51 -14.01 -10.19 -9.44
CA ALA A 51 -14.23 -9.49 -8.16
C ALA A 51 -15.68 -9.00 -8.01
N GLN A 52 -16.30 -8.46 -9.05
CA GLN A 52 -17.70 -8.04 -9.03
C GLN A 52 -18.67 -9.21 -8.80
N ASN A 53 -18.28 -10.41 -9.25
CA ASN A 53 -19.08 -11.62 -9.08
C ASN A 53 -18.91 -12.27 -7.70
N GLU A 54 -17.92 -11.83 -6.91
CA GLU A 54 -17.72 -12.32 -5.54
C GLU A 54 -18.81 -11.81 -4.60
N PHE A 55 -19.60 -12.74 -4.07
CA PHE A 55 -20.81 -12.43 -3.32
C PHE A 55 -20.56 -11.71 -2.00
N ILE A 56 -19.51 -12.09 -1.26
CA ILE A 56 -19.32 -11.64 0.13
C ILE A 56 -18.46 -10.38 0.20
N VAL A 57 -17.39 -10.32 -0.59
CA VAL A 57 -16.37 -9.27 -0.49
C VAL A 57 -16.16 -8.51 -1.80
N GLY A 58 -17.04 -8.69 -2.80
CA GLY A 58 -16.80 -8.19 -4.15
C GLY A 58 -16.52 -6.70 -4.21
N SER A 59 -17.24 -5.87 -3.45
CA SER A 59 -16.99 -4.43 -3.37
C SER A 59 -15.62 -4.10 -2.77
N VAL A 60 -15.19 -4.80 -1.71
CA VAL A 60 -13.85 -4.63 -1.11
C VAL A 60 -12.77 -4.99 -2.13
N LEU A 61 -12.97 -6.08 -2.88
CA LEU A 61 -12.03 -6.51 -3.91
C LEU A 61 -11.95 -5.48 -5.03
N VAL A 62 -13.09 -4.98 -5.54
CA VAL A 62 -13.14 -3.94 -6.58
C VAL A 62 -12.45 -2.66 -6.14
N ASP A 63 -12.74 -2.17 -4.93
CA ASP A 63 -12.09 -0.98 -4.36
C ASP A 63 -10.56 -1.19 -4.23
N THR A 64 -10.14 -2.37 -3.79
CA THR A 64 -8.72 -2.76 -3.69
C THR A 64 -8.04 -2.82 -5.07
N LEU A 65 -8.73 -3.33 -6.09
CA LEU A 65 -8.22 -3.40 -7.45
C LEU A 65 -8.02 -2.00 -8.06
N HIS A 66 -8.94 -1.06 -7.81
CA HIS A 66 -8.76 0.33 -8.20
C HIS A 66 -7.48 0.90 -7.57
N ILE A 67 -7.27 0.74 -6.27
CA ILE A 67 -6.08 1.24 -5.58
C ILE A 67 -4.80 0.66 -6.19
N ASN A 68 -4.72 -0.66 -6.33
CA ASN A 68 -3.51 -1.33 -6.80
C ASN A 68 -3.22 -1.00 -8.28
N ARG A 69 -4.26 -0.89 -9.11
CA ARG A 69 -4.13 -0.50 -10.51
C ARG A 69 -3.75 0.97 -10.66
N ALA A 70 -4.30 1.87 -9.84
CA ALA A 70 -3.87 3.28 -9.78
C ALA A 70 -2.37 3.35 -9.56
N ILE A 71 -1.85 2.56 -8.62
CA ILE A 71 -0.43 2.53 -8.29
C ILE A 71 0.36 2.00 -9.48
N ALA A 72 0.01 0.84 -10.03
CA ALA A 72 0.67 0.31 -11.23
C ALA A 72 0.72 1.35 -12.38
N ARG A 73 -0.34 2.13 -12.57
CA ARG A 73 -0.42 3.22 -13.57
C ARG A 73 0.47 4.41 -13.20
N LEU A 74 0.50 4.83 -11.94
CA LEU A 74 1.40 5.88 -11.45
C LEU A 74 2.88 5.45 -11.63
N LEU A 75 3.23 4.21 -11.31
CA LEU A 75 4.58 3.65 -11.48
C LEU A 75 5.05 3.75 -12.94
N GLN A 76 4.12 3.62 -13.89
CA GLN A 76 4.31 3.78 -15.34
C GLN A 76 4.17 5.22 -15.86
N HIS A 77 3.93 6.21 -15.01
CA HIS A 77 3.59 7.60 -15.38
C HIS A 77 2.34 7.74 -16.26
N LYS A 78 1.41 6.78 -16.21
CA LYS A 78 0.10 6.85 -16.91
C LYS A 78 -0.89 7.71 -16.12
N ILE A 79 -0.57 9.00 -15.97
CA ILE A 79 -1.29 9.94 -15.10
C ILE A 79 -2.78 10.04 -15.44
N GLY A 80 -3.13 10.10 -16.73
CA GLY A 80 -4.53 10.19 -17.16
C GLY A 80 -5.35 8.98 -16.70
N ALA A 81 -4.82 7.77 -16.92
CA ALA A 81 -5.48 6.53 -16.52
C ALA A 81 -5.53 6.35 -15.00
N ALA A 82 -4.48 6.76 -14.28
CA ALA A 82 -4.46 6.67 -12.82
C ALA A 82 -5.56 7.52 -12.16
N LYS A 83 -5.91 8.68 -12.75
CA LYS A 83 -6.95 9.57 -12.20
C LYS A 83 -8.32 8.90 -12.09
N GLU A 84 -8.68 8.02 -13.03
CA GLU A 84 -9.95 7.28 -12.98
C GLU A 84 -10.01 6.36 -11.76
N ASP A 85 -8.92 5.65 -11.47
CA ASP A 85 -8.84 4.78 -10.30
C ASP A 85 -8.76 5.56 -8.98
N ILE A 86 -8.10 6.72 -8.99
CA ILE A 86 -8.04 7.64 -7.84
C ILE A 86 -9.43 8.16 -7.50
N GLU A 87 -10.22 8.53 -8.50
CA GLU A 87 -11.61 8.96 -8.30
C GLU A 87 -12.47 7.86 -7.70
N ALA A 88 -12.32 6.62 -8.20
CA ALA A 88 -12.98 5.47 -7.60
C ALA A 88 -12.56 5.26 -6.13
N ALA A 89 -11.28 5.47 -5.79
CA ALA A 89 -10.79 5.34 -4.41
C ALA A 89 -11.29 6.44 -3.45
N PHE A 90 -11.77 7.59 -3.96
CA PHE A 90 -12.51 8.58 -3.15
C PHE A 90 -13.95 8.17 -2.85
N HIS A 91 -14.48 7.22 -3.63
CA HIS A 91 -15.86 6.77 -3.57
C HIS A 91 -15.91 5.24 -3.43
N PRO A 92 -15.32 4.67 -2.36
CA PRO A 92 -15.30 3.24 -2.17
C PRO A 92 -16.73 2.68 -2.16
N GLN A 93 -16.93 1.59 -2.88
CA GLN A 93 -18.21 0.88 -2.93
C GLN A 93 -18.47 0.11 -1.64
N SER A 94 -17.41 -0.30 -0.96
CA SER A 94 -17.46 -1.03 0.29
C SER A 94 -17.59 -0.10 1.49
N SER A 95 -18.51 -0.43 2.40
CA SER A 95 -18.61 0.20 3.71
C SER A 95 -17.46 -0.15 4.67
N LEU A 96 -16.60 -1.11 4.29
CA LEU A 96 -15.39 -1.48 5.04
C LEU A 96 -14.17 -0.66 4.62
N MET A 97 -14.29 0.19 3.60
CA MET A 97 -13.22 1.02 3.08
C MET A 97 -13.53 2.51 3.28
N TYR A 98 -12.47 3.31 3.28
CA TYR A 98 -12.53 4.74 3.52
C TYR A 98 -11.84 5.48 2.37
N ASP A 99 -12.15 6.76 2.22
CA ASP A 99 -11.57 7.65 1.21
C ASP A 99 -10.08 7.98 1.43
N ASP A 100 -9.48 7.50 2.52
CA ASP A 100 -8.04 7.52 2.82
C ASP A 100 -7.19 7.21 1.58
N SER A 101 -7.50 6.10 0.90
CA SER A 101 -6.70 5.66 -0.25
C SER A 101 -6.79 6.65 -1.42
N GLY A 102 -7.93 7.31 -1.61
CA GLY A 102 -8.06 8.41 -2.58
C GLY A 102 -7.12 9.57 -2.27
N TYR A 103 -7.08 10.03 -1.01
CA TYR A 103 -6.14 11.07 -0.58
C TYR A 103 -4.68 10.64 -0.73
N MET A 104 -4.35 9.41 -0.33
CA MET A 104 -2.99 8.85 -0.47
C MET A 104 -2.53 8.86 -1.94
N LEU A 105 -3.35 8.35 -2.86
CA LEU A 105 -2.98 8.25 -4.27
C LEU A 105 -2.91 9.61 -4.94
N ARG A 106 -3.81 10.54 -4.58
CA ARG A 106 -3.77 11.91 -5.10
C ARG A 106 -2.55 12.67 -4.59
N ALA A 107 -2.18 12.49 -3.32
CA ALA A 107 -0.97 13.06 -2.76
C ALA A 107 0.28 12.58 -3.52
N LEU A 108 0.37 11.27 -3.78
CA LEU A 108 1.45 10.68 -4.57
C LEU A 108 1.50 11.25 -6.00
N LEU A 109 0.36 11.31 -6.68
CA LEU A 109 0.24 11.92 -8.00
C LEU A 109 0.75 13.38 -7.98
N ARG A 110 0.31 14.17 -7.00
CA ARG A 110 0.73 15.57 -6.85
C ARG A 110 2.22 15.72 -6.59
N LEU A 111 2.82 14.84 -5.77
CA LEU A 111 4.29 14.81 -5.60
C LEU A 111 5.02 14.55 -6.91
N MET A 112 4.55 13.59 -7.71
CA MET A 112 5.13 13.30 -9.03
C MET A 112 5.02 14.51 -9.99
N GLN A 113 3.94 15.28 -9.87
CA GLN A 113 3.72 16.51 -10.63
C GLN A 113 4.41 17.75 -10.03
N LYS A 114 5.15 17.59 -8.91
CA LYS A 114 5.80 18.68 -8.16
C LYS A 114 4.81 19.68 -7.53
N GLU A 115 3.55 19.29 -7.37
CA GLU A 115 2.52 20.03 -6.65
C GLU A 115 2.62 19.79 -5.13
N THR A 116 3.77 20.14 -4.55
CA THR A 116 4.17 19.73 -3.20
C THR A 116 3.20 20.18 -2.10
N GLN A 117 2.74 21.43 -2.17
CA GLN A 117 1.78 21.97 -1.20
C GLN A 117 0.46 21.18 -1.22
N GLY A 118 -0.10 20.94 -2.42
CA GLY A 118 -1.33 20.16 -2.58
C GLY A 118 -1.16 18.70 -2.15
N ALA A 119 0.02 18.12 -2.33
CA ALA A 119 0.30 16.78 -1.83
C ALA A 119 0.31 16.71 -0.30
N LEU A 120 0.96 17.68 0.36
CA LEU A 120 0.99 17.76 1.82
C LEU A 120 -0.40 18.01 2.43
N GLU A 121 -1.24 18.79 1.75
CA GLU A 121 -2.65 18.98 2.12
C GLU A 121 -3.45 17.66 2.03
N ASP A 122 -3.23 16.88 0.98
CA ASP A 122 -3.88 15.56 0.84
C ASP A 122 -3.40 14.59 1.92
N TYR A 123 -2.10 14.55 2.24
CA TYR A 123 -1.59 13.74 3.36
C TYR A 123 -2.17 14.19 4.70
N ALA A 124 -2.34 15.49 4.93
CA ALA A 124 -2.97 15.99 6.15
C ALA A 124 -4.44 15.53 6.25
N GLN A 125 -5.16 15.51 5.13
CA GLN A 125 -6.54 15.02 5.10
C GLN A 125 -6.62 13.49 5.27
N LEU A 126 -5.69 12.73 4.68
CA LEU A 126 -5.52 11.30 4.92
C LEU A 126 -5.31 11.02 6.43
N ILE A 127 -4.39 11.72 7.08
CA ILE A 127 -4.15 11.57 8.52
C ILE A 127 -5.43 11.84 9.31
N LYS A 128 -6.14 12.94 9.02
CA LYS A 128 -7.39 13.27 9.70
C LYS A 128 -8.48 12.20 9.53
N ASN A 129 -8.60 11.61 8.34
CA ASN A 129 -9.59 10.56 8.08
C ASN A 129 -9.21 9.22 8.73
N SER A 130 -7.91 8.97 8.85
CA SER A 130 -7.37 7.75 9.45
C SER A 130 -7.61 7.63 10.96
N GLU A 131 -7.90 8.73 11.67
CA GLU A 131 -8.09 8.77 13.14
C GLU A 131 -9.35 8.03 13.63
N LYS A 132 -10.30 7.72 12.74
CA LYS A 132 -11.62 7.15 13.09
C LYS A 132 -11.81 5.77 12.46
N GLY A 133 -12.90 5.08 12.76
CA GLY A 133 -13.25 3.84 12.05
C GLY A 133 -12.42 2.61 12.45
N MET A 134 -12.57 1.53 11.69
CA MET A 134 -11.89 0.26 11.92
C MET A 134 -10.39 0.37 11.60
N ALA A 135 -9.55 -0.33 12.37
CA ALA A 135 -8.10 -0.33 12.20
C ALA A 135 -7.46 1.07 12.20
N ASN A 136 -8.07 2.05 12.87
CA ASN A 136 -7.64 3.45 12.84
C ASN A 136 -6.17 3.64 13.23
N GLY A 137 -5.67 2.93 14.26
CA GLY A 137 -4.27 2.99 14.66
C GLY A 137 -3.32 2.55 13.53
N TYR A 138 -3.63 1.44 12.85
CA TYR A 138 -2.88 0.99 11.68
C TYR A 138 -2.93 2.01 10.54
N ARG A 139 -4.12 2.49 10.17
CA ARG A 139 -4.29 3.46 9.08
C ARG A 139 -3.56 4.78 9.39
N PHE A 140 -3.62 5.24 10.63
CA PHE A 140 -2.97 6.46 11.10
C PHE A 140 -1.44 6.34 11.07
N ALA A 141 -0.90 5.21 11.55
CA ALA A 141 0.52 4.95 11.47
C ALA A 141 1.03 4.96 10.02
N SER A 142 0.32 4.28 9.11
CA SER A 142 0.64 4.28 7.68
C SER A 142 0.51 5.68 7.06
N ALA A 143 -0.55 6.43 7.37
CA ALA A 143 -0.74 7.80 6.90
C ALA A 143 0.42 8.73 7.30
N LYS A 144 0.88 8.62 8.56
CA LYS A 144 2.04 9.34 9.06
C LYS A 144 3.31 8.93 8.33
N ALA A 145 3.58 7.64 8.20
CA ALA A 145 4.76 7.15 7.48
C ALA A 145 4.76 7.64 6.01
N GLN A 146 3.63 7.58 5.31
CA GLN A 146 3.48 8.08 3.94
C GLN A 146 3.82 9.56 3.80
N ARG A 147 3.39 10.41 4.75
CA ARG A 147 3.79 11.83 4.78
C ARG A 147 5.27 11.98 5.16
N GLY A 148 5.79 11.12 6.04
CA GLY A 148 7.22 11.07 6.38
C GLY A 148 8.10 10.79 5.17
N TRP A 149 7.68 9.88 4.27
CA TRP A 149 8.31 9.63 2.98
C TRP A 149 8.26 10.85 2.06
N ALA A 150 7.11 11.53 1.98
CA ALA A 150 6.99 12.78 1.23
C ALA A 150 7.99 13.83 1.71
N HIS A 151 8.10 14.05 3.03
CA HIS A 151 9.08 14.97 3.60
C HIS A 151 10.51 14.55 3.29
N LEU A 152 10.84 13.26 3.34
CA LEU A 152 12.16 12.72 2.97
C LEU A 152 12.51 13.09 1.53
N VAL A 153 11.58 12.87 0.60
CA VAL A 153 11.71 13.19 -0.83
C VAL A 153 11.88 14.69 -1.08
N LEU A 154 11.25 15.52 -0.25
CA LEU A 154 11.37 16.98 -0.29
C LEU A 154 12.64 17.50 0.40
N GLY A 155 13.42 16.62 1.04
CA GLY A 155 14.63 16.98 1.77
C GLY A 155 14.38 17.55 3.18
N ASP A 156 13.16 17.44 3.70
CA ASP A 156 12.80 17.89 5.04
C ASP A 156 13.03 16.76 6.05
N ALA A 157 14.29 16.63 6.49
CA ALA A 157 14.72 15.60 7.43
C ALA A 157 13.99 15.70 8.79
N SER A 158 13.69 16.92 9.24
CA SER A 158 13.05 17.15 10.53
C SER A 158 11.58 16.69 10.52
N ALA A 159 10.80 17.14 9.54
CA ALA A 159 9.40 16.74 9.44
C ALA A 159 9.26 15.24 9.11
N SER A 160 10.15 14.71 8.27
CA SER A 160 10.22 13.27 7.99
C SER A 160 10.43 12.45 9.27
N ARG A 161 11.38 12.87 10.12
CA ARG A 161 11.66 12.21 11.40
C ARG A 161 10.46 12.24 12.32
N GLU A 162 9.81 13.38 12.46
CA GLU A 162 8.64 13.54 13.30
C GLU A 162 7.52 12.57 12.90
N ASP A 163 7.22 12.48 11.61
CA ASP A 163 6.17 11.61 11.08
C ASP A 163 6.49 10.12 11.27
N PHE A 164 7.71 9.69 10.98
CA PHE A 164 8.10 8.29 11.23
C PHE A 164 8.07 7.94 12.71
N LEU A 165 8.56 8.81 13.59
CA LEU A 165 8.49 8.57 15.04
C LEU A 165 7.04 8.48 15.53
N SER A 166 6.16 9.35 15.01
CA SER A 166 4.72 9.27 15.28
C SER A 166 4.12 7.94 14.80
N ALA A 167 4.49 7.47 13.60
CA ALA A 167 4.01 6.20 13.06
C ALA A 167 4.48 5.00 13.91
N ILE A 168 5.75 5.00 14.33
CA ILE A 168 6.35 3.96 15.17
C ILE A 168 5.66 3.88 16.54
N ALA A 169 5.37 5.03 17.14
CA ALA A 169 4.77 5.12 18.48
C ALA A 169 3.27 4.81 18.51
N THR A 170 2.61 4.78 17.36
CA THR A 170 1.16 4.52 17.28
C THR A 170 0.84 3.07 17.64
N ASP A 171 -0.15 2.84 18.50
CA ASP A 171 -0.68 1.50 18.72
C ASP A 171 -1.43 1.02 17.47
N THR A 172 -0.97 -0.08 16.92
CA THR A 172 -1.48 -0.68 15.68
C THR A 172 -2.12 -2.04 15.95
N THR A 173 -2.41 -2.34 17.21
CA THR A 173 -3.01 -3.61 17.61
C THR A 173 -4.48 -3.64 17.23
N MET A 174 -4.88 -4.67 16.50
CA MET A 174 -6.28 -4.98 16.21
C MET A 174 -6.53 -6.46 16.49
N LEU A 175 -7.57 -6.76 17.28
CA LEU A 175 -7.90 -8.14 17.68
C LEU A 175 -6.71 -8.90 18.31
N GLY A 176 -5.87 -8.19 19.07
CA GLY A 176 -4.68 -8.76 19.73
C GLY A 176 -3.48 -9.02 18.81
N MET A 177 -3.56 -8.63 17.53
CA MET A 177 -2.47 -8.73 16.57
C MET A 177 -1.94 -7.34 16.22
N ASP A 178 -0.63 -7.15 16.28
CA ASP A 178 -0.01 -5.95 15.72
C ASP A 178 -0.14 -6.00 14.19
N MET A 179 -0.71 -4.94 13.62
CA MET A 179 -0.92 -4.81 12.18
C MET A 179 0.31 -4.26 11.42
N ASN A 180 1.32 -3.72 12.12
CA ASN A 180 2.55 -3.17 11.53
C ASN A 180 3.87 -3.84 12.01
N PRO A 181 3.94 -5.18 12.13
CA PRO A 181 5.11 -5.87 12.71
C PRO A 181 6.36 -5.77 11.83
N LEU A 182 6.19 -5.52 10.53
CA LEU A 182 7.31 -5.37 9.58
C LEU A 182 7.63 -3.89 9.30
N GLN A 183 6.60 -3.06 9.23
CA GLN A 183 6.72 -1.65 8.91
C GLN A 183 7.40 -0.86 10.05
N LYS A 184 7.08 -1.16 11.32
CA LYS A 184 7.69 -0.44 12.46
C LYS A 184 9.22 -0.60 12.52
N PRO A 185 9.79 -1.82 12.44
CA PRO A 185 11.24 -2.00 12.33
C PRO A 185 11.85 -1.34 11.09
N PHE A 186 11.14 -1.34 9.97
CA PHE A 186 11.59 -0.65 8.76
C PHE A 186 11.68 0.87 8.99
N TRP A 187 10.61 1.51 9.46
CA TRP A 187 10.60 2.94 9.77
C TRP A 187 11.64 3.32 10.83
N GLN A 188 11.89 2.46 11.83
CA GLN A 188 12.97 2.67 12.79
C GLN A 188 14.35 2.72 12.10
N ALA A 189 14.60 1.81 11.16
CA ALA A 189 15.83 1.82 10.37
C ALA A 189 15.92 3.06 9.46
N ILE A 190 14.81 3.52 8.88
CA ILE A 190 14.78 4.79 8.11
C ILE A 190 15.19 5.96 9.00
N VAL A 191 14.64 6.07 10.21
CA VAL A 191 14.98 7.14 11.16
C VAL A 191 16.45 7.11 11.59
N ALA A 192 17.02 5.91 11.73
CA ALA A 192 18.39 5.71 12.22
C ALA A 192 19.44 5.84 11.11
N GLU A 193 19.19 5.27 9.93
CA GLU A 193 20.20 5.09 8.87
C GLU A 193 19.99 6.05 7.69
N VAL A 194 18.74 6.44 7.37
CA VAL A 194 18.43 7.22 6.15
C VAL A 194 18.28 8.71 6.44
N ILE A 195 17.49 9.08 7.46
CA ILE A 195 17.24 10.50 7.79
C ILE A 195 18.52 11.31 8.00
N PRO A 196 19.58 10.81 8.68
CA PRO A 196 20.83 11.56 8.82
C PRO A 196 21.51 11.89 7.48
N LEU A 197 21.23 11.12 6.43
CA LEU A 197 21.78 11.33 5.09
C LEU A 197 20.98 12.36 4.28
N VAL A 198 19.74 12.68 4.67
CA VAL A 198 18.85 13.59 3.93
C VAL A 198 19.45 14.99 3.80
N GLU A 199 20.08 15.50 4.86
CA GLU A 199 20.74 16.81 4.85
C GLU A 199 21.90 16.90 3.85
N SER A 200 22.56 15.76 3.57
CA SER A 200 23.66 15.70 2.60
C SER A 200 23.19 15.85 1.15
N LYS A 201 21.88 15.69 0.90
CA LYS A 201 21.27 15.60 -0.44
C LYS A 201 21.93 14.58 -1.37
N ASN A 202 22.72 13.66 -0.81
CA ASN A 202 23.38 12.60 -1.54
C ASN A 202 22.38 11.46 -1.78
N THR A 203 21.68 11.55 -2.91
CA THR A 203 20.66 10.59 -3.34
C THR A 203 21.22 9.17 -3.47
N VAL A 204 22.49 9.01 -3.85
CA VAL A 204 23.15 7.70 -3.94
C VAL A 204 23.34 7.09 -2.56
N ALA A 205 23.79 7.87 -1.57
CA ALA A 205 23.95 7.39 -0.21
C ALA A 205 22.62 7.02 0.45
N ILE A 206 21.57 7.84 0.23
CA ILE A 206 20.20 7.57 0.68
C ILE A 206 19.69 6.26 0.08
N GLN A 207 19.85 6.08 -1.23
CA GLN A 207 19.43 4.87 -1.93
C GLN A 207 20.15 3.63 -1.41
N HIS A 208 21.48 3.71 -1.30
CA HIS A 208 22.29 2.61 -0.79
C HIS A 208 21.89 2.21 0.64
N ALA A 209 21.59 3.18 1.51
CA ALA A 209 21.10 2.91 2.86
C ALA A 209 19.74 2.18 2.83
N ILE A 210 18.80 2.64 2.00
CA ILE A 210 17.49 1.97 1.85
C ILE A 210 17.66 0.54 1.32
N ASP A 211 18.47 0.34 0.28
CA ASP A 211 18.74 -0.99 -0.26
C ASP A 211 19.34 -1.93 0.78
N THR A 212 20.27 -1.41 1.58
CA THR A 212 20.88 -2.14 2.69
C THR A 212 19.86 -2.54 3.75
N ILE A 213 18.93 -1.65 4.11
CA ILE A 213 17.86 -1.96 5.08
C ILE A 213 16.94 -3.05 4.51
N LEU A 214 16.53 -2.92 3.25
CA LEU A 214 15.68 -3.89 2.57
C LEU A 214 16.31 -5.29 2.55
N GLU A 215 17.62 -5.38 2.34
CA GLU A 215 18.39 -6.62 2.40
C GLU A 215 18.51 -7.17 3.83
N LYS A 216 18.95 -6.34 4.79
CA LYS A 216 19.10 -6.73 6.22
C LYS A 216 17.80 -7.27 6.80
N GLN A 217 16.68 -6.63 6.47
CA GLN A 217 15.36 -7.00 6.96
C GLN A 217 14.69 -8.09 6.11
N ARG A 218 15.39 -8.58 5.07
CA ARG A 218 14.90 -9.63 4.15
C ARG A 218 13.57 -9.27 3.51
N ILE A 219 13.29 -7.97 3.36
CA ILE A 219 12.09 -7.45 2.69
C ILE A 219 12.13 -7.85 1.20
N LYS A 220 13.35 -7.97 0.64
CA LYS A 220 13.54 -8.40 -0.74
C LYS A 220 13.46 -9.92 -0.96
N GLU A 221 13.55 -10.71 0.11
CA GLU A 221 13.59 -12.16 0.01
C GLU A 221 12.17 -12.74 -0.09
N TYR A 222 11.78 -13.03 -1.32
CA TYR A 222 10.68 -13.95 -1.60
C TYR A 222 11.08 -15.35 -1.09
N PRO A 223 10.28 -15.99 -0.23
CA PRO A 223 9.24 -16.83 -0.80
C PRO A 223 7.90 -16.76 -0.06
N PHE A 224 6.83 -17.07 -0.78
CA PHE A 224 5.75 -17.83 -0.16
C PHE A 224 6.39 -19.11 0.43
N SER A 225 6.75 -19.10 1.72
CA SER A 225 6.75 -20.37 2.46
C SER A 225 5.32 -20.90 2.39
N PRO A 226 5.04 -22.16 2.05
CA PRO A 226 3.67 -22.69 2.00
C PRO A 226 2.94 -22.67 3.37
N ALA A 227 3.60 -22.19 4.42
CA ALA A 227 3.00 -21.92 5.71
C ALA A 227 2.11 -20.66 5.67
N VAL A 228 1.01 -20.72 6.41
CA VAL A 228 -0.11 -19.75 6.53
C VAL A 228 0.28 -18.27 6.79
N ASP A 229 1.55 -17.98 7.05
CA ASP A 229 2.16 -16.66 7.32
C ASP A 229 2.36 -15.76 6.07
N ILE A 230 1.92 -16.22 4.89
CA ILE A 230 2.04 -15.53 3.60
C ILE A 230 1.21 -14.22 3.53
N ASN A 231 -0.03 -14.24 4.02
CA ASN A 231 -0.98 -13.13 3.78
C ASN A 231 -0.57 -11.84 4.50
N GLN A 232 0.05 -11.95 5.69
CA GLN A 232 0.55 -10.78 6.43
C GLN A 232 1.80 -10.18 5.75
N LYS A 233 2.68 -11.02 5.20
CA LYS A 233 3.91 -10.59 4.52
C LYS A 233 3.63 -9.95 3.16
N ASN A 234 2.67 -10.47 2.38
CA ASN A 234 2.29 -9.91 1.07
C ASN A 234 1.68 -8.51 1.19
N PHE A 235 0.82 -8.31 2.20
CA PHE A 235 0.20 -7.01 2.46
C PHE A 235 1.25 -5.97 2.86
N ALA A 236 2.12 -6.30 3.81
CA ALA A 236 3.19 -5.42 4.29
C ALA A 236 4.19 -5.03 3.19
N ASN A 237 4.60 -5.97 2.33
CA ASN A 237 5.54 -5.70 1.24
C ASN A 237 4.95 -4.80 0.15
N THR A 238 3.65 -4.95 -0.13
CA THR A 238 2.92 -4.11 -1.07
C THR A 238 2.82 -2.67 -0.56
N ILE A 239 2.56 -2.50 0.74
CA ILE A 239 2.55 -1.19 1.42
C ILE A 239 3.93 -0.53 1.38
N LEU A 240 5.00 -1.29 1.62
CA LEU A 240 6.36 -0.77 1.59
C LEU A 240 6.75 -0.24 0.19
N LEU A 241 6.30 -0.90 -0.88
CA LEU A 241 6.46 -0.39 -2.25
C LEU A 241 5.72 0.95 -2.49
N TYR A 242 4.54 1.11 -1.91
CA TYR A 242 3.77 2.36 -1.99
C TYR A 242 4.47 3.50 -1.26
N GLU A 243 5.09 3.16 -0.13
CA GLU A 243 5.80 4.07 0.75
C GLU A 243 7.13 4.57 0.14
N ILE A 244 7.88 3.73 -0.58
CA ILE A 244 9.25 4.08 -1.02
C ILE A 244 9.38 4.49 -2.49
N TYR A 245 8.29 4.49 -3.27
CA TYR A 245 8.33 4.67 -4.73
C TYR A 245 9.06 5.95 -5.19
N ASP A 246 8.72 7.10 -4.61
CA ASP A 246 9.28 8.38 -5.06
C ASP A 246 10.77 8.53 -4.66
N VAL A 247 11.21 7.77 -3.65
CA VAL A 247 12.61 7.71 -3.21
C VAL A 247 13.45 6.87 -4.18
N ILE A 248 12.93 5.73 -4.64
CA ILE A 248 13.66 4.82 -5.55
C ILE A 248 13.86 5.44 -6.95
N LYS A 249 12.93 6.26 -7.43
CA LYS A 249 12.99 6.78 -8.81
C LYS A 249 13.74 8.11 -8.96
N LYS A 250 13.73 8.97 -7.94
CA LYS A 250 14.55 10.22 -7.92
C LYS A 250 16.05 9.94 -7.69
N THR A 251 16.41 8.72 -7.33
CA THR A 251 17.80 8.26 -7.13
C THR A 251 18.37 7.51 -8.35
N GLY A 252 17.58 7.30 -9.42
CA GLY A 252 18.05 6.83 -10.72
C GLY A 252 18.00 5.31 -10.93
N CYS A 253 16.79 4.76 -11.06
CA CYS A 253 16.50 3.48 -11.71
C CYS A 253 15.34 3.64 -12.69
#